data_AF-A0A969RUF3-F1
#
_entry.id   AF-A0A969RUF3-F1
#
_cell.length_a   1.000
_cell.length_b   1.000
_cell.length_c   1.000
_cell.angle_alpha   90.00
_cell.angle_beta   90.00
_cell.angle_gamma   90.00
#
_symmetry.space_group_name_H-M   'P 1'
#
loop_
_entity.id
_entity.type
_entity.pdbx_description
1 polymer ?
#
loop_
_entity_poly.entity_id
_entity_poly.type
_entity_poly.pdbx_seq_one_letter_code
_entity_poly.pdbx_strand_id
1 'polypeptide(L)'
;MAIALFGIPTFLLIPARISTVTIEIWQQLQYPPNVELACAFSICLVVFTSVALLVQRRLLSRKGFTTLTGKAGHKQLIDVGGWRWIFLGFCLLMISLSLFLPVYVLLRTSLSKSFGRSLELSNLTLQWFQEALFEQPIFLTATQNTLVYAAAAATLAMVIALMVSYLVKTKPVGLYRFLGFMPMLPVVIPGIVIAVGVFSAYSRPPLVLYGSGAILIAAFTIRFLPFAFSNSRDVLRSVNPELDLAARNLGATQLETIQKSLFR
;
A
#
# COMPACT_ATOMS: atom_id res chain seq x y z
N MET A 1 -3.75 -6.64 -9.26
CA MET A 1 -3.61 -6.61 -7.79
C MET A 1 -4.07 -7.92 -7.14
N ALA A 2 -5.12 -8.59 -7.64
CA ALA A 2 -5.58 -9.91 -7.14
C ALA A 2 -4.51 -11.02 -7.13
N ILE A 3 -3.63 -11.07 -8.14
CA ILE A 3 -2.59 -12.12 -8.30
C ILE A 3 -1.48 -12.04 -7.22
N ALA A 4 -1.36 -10.91 -6.51
CA ALA A 4 -0.32 -10.70 -5.49
C ALA A 4 -0.86 -10.82 -4.05
N LEU A 5 -2.15 -11.13 -3.88
CA LEU A 5 -2.76 -11.31 -2.57
C LEU A 5 -2.39 -12.70 -2.04
N PHE A 6 -1.61 -12.75 -0.97
CA PHE A 6 -1.29 -14.00 -0.28
C PHE A 6 -2.41 -14.44 0.67
N GLY A 7 -3.02 -13.52 1.42
CA GLY A 7 -3.90 -13.87 2.54
C GLY A 7 -5.16 -14.66 2.15
N ILE A 8 -5.91 -14.20 1.15
CA ILE A 8 -7.19 -14.82 0.76
C ILE A 8 -6.97 -16.20 0.11
N PRO A 9 -6.04 -16.36 -0.85
CA PRO A 9 -5.75 -17.67 -1.43
C PRO A 9 -5.21 -18.67 -0.41
N THR A 10 -4.34 -18.26 0.51
CA THR A 10 -3.80 -19.15 1.54
C THR A 10 -4.91 -19.73 2.43
N PHE A 11 -5.85 -18.90 2.88
CA PHE A 11 -6.94 -19.38 3.76
C PHE A 11 -7.91 -20.34 3.07
N LEU A 12 -8.17 -20.15 1.77
CA LEU A 12 -9.13 -20.95 1.01
C LEU A 12 -8.50 -22.17 0.30
N LEU A 13 -7.28 -22.02 -0.21
CA LEU A 13 -6.65 -23.00 -1.10
C LEU A 13 -5.78 -24.03 -0.37
N ILE A 14 -5.25 -23.71 0.81
CA ILE A 14 -4.53 -24.69 1.64
C ILE A 14 -5.46 -25.85 2.05
N PRO A 15 -6.68 -25.59 2.57
CA PRO A 15 -7.63 -26.67 2.83
C PRO A 15 -8.03 -27.44 1.56
N ALA A 16 -8.05 -26.77 0.41
CA ALA A 16 -8.39 -27.37 -0.89
C ALA A 16 -7.21 -28.08 -1.57
N ARG A 17 -6.01 -28.15 -0.96
CA ARG A 17 -4.78 -28.72 -1.53
C ARG A 17 -4.37 -28.12 -2.88
N ILE A 18 -4.70 -26.85 -3.12
CA ILE A 18 -4.31 -26.12 -4.34
C ILE A 18 -3.14 -25.21 -3.99
N SER A 19 -1.95 -25.55 -4.50
CA SER A 19 -0.77 -24.71 -4.37
C SER A 19 -0.72 -23.65 -5.47
N THR A 20 -0.61 -22.38 -5.07
CA THR A 20 -0.27 -21.27 -5.98
C THR A 20 1.19 -20.89 -5.80
N VAL A 21 1.80 -20.26 -6.81
CA VAL A 21 3.21 -19.80 -6.75
C VAL A 21 3.49 -18.97 -5.49
N THR A 22 2.53 -18.15 -5.05
CA THR A 22 2.65 -17.35 -3.83
C THR A 22 2.62 -18.18 -2.54
N ILE A 23 1.89 -19.30 -2.52
CA ILE A 23 1.85 -20.23 -1.38
C ILE A 23 3.17 -21.02 -1.32
N GLU A 24 3.65 -21.50 -2.46
CA GLU A 24 4.93 -22.22 -2.56
C GLU A 24 6.11 -21.35 -2.06
N ILE A 25 6.17 -20.08 -2.49
CA ILE A 25 7.19 -19.13 -2.00
C ILE A 25 7.17 -19.04 -0.46
N TRP A 26 5.99 -18.97 0.14
CA TRP A 26 5.86 -18.88 1.59
C TRP A 26 6.24 -20.20 2.30
N GLN A 27 5.82 -21.34 1.76
CA GLN A 27 6.18 -22.66 2.30
C GLN A 27 7.68 -22.90 2.29
N GLN A 28 8.39 -22.46 1.23
CA GLN A 28 9.86 -22.58 1.15
C GLN A 28 10.61 -21.69 2.16
N LEU A 29 9.96 -20.66 2.71
CA LEU A 29 10.53 -19.85 3.79
C LEU A 29 10.22 -20.41 5.18
N GLN A 30 9.35 -21.41 5.27
CA GLN A 30 9.03 -22.05 6.54
C GLN A 30 10.17 -22.97 6.98
N TYR A 31 10.36 -23.13 8.29
CA TYR A 31 11.55 -23.80 8.82
C TYR A 31 11.58 -25.30 8.45
N PRO A 32 12.70 -25.82 7.92
CA PRO A 32 13.96 -25.14 7.58
C PRO A 32 13.87 -24.32 6.28
N PRO A 33 14.33 -23.03 6.27
CA PRO A 33 14.09 -22.13 5.14
C PRO A 33 15.01 -22.42 3.94
N ASN A 34 14.41 -22.72 2.80
CA ASN A 34 15.07 -22.86 1.50
C ASN A 34 15.00 -21.54 0.71
N VAL A 35 15.85 -20.58 1.09
CA VAL A 35 15.87 -19.22 0.52
C VAL A 35 16.11 -19.24 -1.00
N GLU A 36 16.93 -20.18 -1.47
CA GLU A 36 17.28 -20.31 -2.90
C GLU A 36 16.05 -20.65 -3.76
N LEU A 37 15.23 -21.61 -3.31
CA LEU A 37 14.00 -21.99 -4.01
C LEU A 37 12.95 -20.87 -3.95
N ALA A 38 12.80 -20.21 -2.80
CA ALA A 38 11.91 -19.07 -2.66
C ALA A 38 12.30 -17.91 -3.61
N CYS A 39 13.59 -17.66 -3.78
CA CYS A 39 14.13 -16.69 -4.73
C CYS A 39 13.88 -17.11 -6.19
N ALA A 40 14.06 -18.38 -6.53
CA ALA A 40 13.78 -18.89 -7.88
C ALA A 40 12.31 -18.68 -8.29
N PHE A 41 11.37 -19.06 -7.43
CA PHE A 41 9.94 -18.81 -7.67
C PHE A 41 9.61 -17.32 -7.73
N SER A 42 10.27 -16.50 -6.90
CA SER A 42 10.10 -15.05 -6.90
C SER A 42 10.54 -14.40 -8.21
N ILE A 43 11.67 -14.83 -8.78
CA ILE A 43 12.16 -14.35 -10.08
C ILE A 43 11.17 -14.70 -11.19
N CYS A 44 10.67 -15.93 -11.23
CA CYS A 44 9.64 -16.35 -12.19
C CYS A 44 8.39 -15.47 -12.08
N LEU A 45 7.94 -15.18 -10.86
CA LEU A 45 6.76 -14.34 -10.62
C LEU A 45 6.99 -12.90 -11.08
N VAL A 46 8.18 -12.33 -10.85
CA VAL A 46 8.54 -10.98 -11.31
C VAL A 46 8.59 -10.88 -12.83
N VAL A 47 9.16 -11.90 -13.49
CA VAL A 47 9.15 -11.95 -14.97
C VAL A 47 7.72 -11.99 -15.48
N PHE A 48 6.88 -12.84 -14.90
CA PHE A 48 5.47 -12.94 -15.26
C PHE A 48 4.70 -11.64 -15.03
N THR A 49 4.85 -10.99 -13.87
CA THR A 49 4.18 -9.70 -13.60
C THR A 49 4.70 -8.58 -14.49
N SER A 50 5.99 -8.57 -14.80
CA SER A 50 6.59 -7.59 -15.71
C SER A 50 5.98 -7.72 -17.11
N VAL A 51 5.90 -8.95 -17.64
CA VAL A 51 5.27 -9.23 -18.94
C VAL A 51 3.79 -8.84 -18.92
N ALA A 52 3.04 -9.27 -17.90
CA ALA A 52 1.62 -8.94 -17.78
C ALA A 52 1.38 -7.42 -17.73
N LEU A 53 2.21 -6.67 -17.00
CA LEU A 53 2.11 -5.21 -16.94
C LEU A 53 2.52 -4.53 -18.25
N LEU A 54 3.52 -5.05 -18.96
CA LEU A 54 3.89 -4.54 -20.28
C LEU A 54 2.78 -4.79 -21.32
N VAL A 55 2.17 -5.97 -21.29
CA VAL A 55 1.00 -6.31 -22.13
C VAL A 55 -0.18 -5.41 -21.77
N GLN A 56 -0.49 -5.27 -20.47
CA GLN A 56 -1.53 -4.37 -19.99
C GLN A 56 -1.26 -2.94 -20.46
N ARG A 57 -0.03 -2.42 -20.32
CA ARG A 57 0.34 -1.08 -20.79
C ARG A 57 0.22 -0.95 -22.30
N ARG A 58 0.64 -1.94 -23.09
CA ARG A 58 0.50 -1.90 -24.56
C ARG A 58 -0.96 -1.93 -25.02
N LEU A 59 -1.79 -2.75 -24.37
CA LEU A 59 -3.22 -2.85 -24.67
C LEU A 59 -3.98 -1.58 -24.24
N LEU A 60 -3.69 -1.04 -23.05
CA LEU A 60 -4.30 0.20 -22.57
C LEU A 60 -3.72 1.46 -23.21
N SER A 61 -2.48 1.45 -23.71
CA SER A 61 -1.90 2.58 -24.45
C SER A 61 -2.65 2.88 -25.76
N ARG A 62 -3.47 1.93 -26.26
CA ARG A 62 -4.35 2.14 -27.42
C ARG A 62 -5.71 2.74 -27.07
N LYS A 63 -6.08 2.77 -25.79
CA LYS A 63 -7.31 3.41 -25.31
C LYS A 63 -6.90 4.51 -24.35
N GLY A 64 -6.73 5.72 -24.88
CA GLY A 64 -6.49 6.93 -24.11
C GLY A 64 -7.63 7.18 -23.12
N PHE A 65 -7.61 6.51 -21.97
CA PHE A 65 -8.31 6.97 -20.80
C PHE A 65 -7.49 8.10 -20.20
N THR A 66 -7.61 9.27 -20.82
CA THR A 66 -7.21 10.54 -20.23
C THR A 66 -8.23 10.90 -19.14
N THR A 67 -8.28 10.12 -18.07
CA THR A 67 -9.01 10.50 -16.83
C THR A 67 -8.23 11.53 -16.00
N LEU A 68 -7.12 12.03 -16.53
CA LEU A 68 -6.31 13.14 -16.01
C LEU A 68 -6.06 14.18 -17.11
N THR A 69 -7.11 14.67 -17.75
CA THR A 69 -7.06 15.99 -18.38
C THR A 69 -7.52 16.98 -17.32
N GLY A 70 -6.62 17.82 -16.83
CA GLY A 70 -6.89 18.93 -15.90
C GLY A 70 -7.76 20.05 -16.48
N LYS A 71 -8.60 19.77 -17.48
CA LYS A 71 -9.79 20.56 -17.72
C LYS A 71 -10.85 19.88 -16.88
N ALA A 72 -11.34 20.57 -15.84
CA ALA A 72 -12.62 20.26 -15.25
C ALA A 72 -13.56 19.93 -16.41
N GLY A 73 -13.81 18.63 -16.62
CA GLY A 73 -14.75 18.19 -17.64
C GLY A 73 -15.99 18.98 -17.31
N HIS A 74 -16.50 19.74 -18.28
CA HIS A 74 -17.80 20.37 -18.14
C HIS A 74 -18.68 19.28 -17.53
N LYS A 75 -19.10 19.48 -16.27
CA LYS A 75 -20.04 18.56 -15.66
C LYS A 75 -21.29 18.74 -16.50
N GLN A 76 -21.44 17.93 -17.53
CA GLN A 76 -22.73 17.72 -18.14
C GLN A 76 -23.51 17.03 -17.03
N LEU A 77 -24.16 17.86 -16.22
CA LEU A 77 -25.14 17.41 -15.26
C LEU A 77 -26.22 16.78 -16.13
N ILE A 78 -26.22 15.45 -16.23
CA ILE A 78 -27.35 14.73 -16.81
C ILE A 78 -28.50 15.02 -15.86
N ASP A 79 -29.47 15.80 -16.33
CA ASP A 79 -30.58 16.24 -15.51
C ASP A 79 -31.56 15.08 -15.33
N VAL A 80 -31.26 14.22 -14.36
CA VAL A 80 -32.03 13.00 -14.04
C VAL A 80 -33.31 13.30 -13.26
N GLY A 81 -33.75 14.57 -13.19
CA GLY A 81 -35.01 14.98 -12.54
C GLY A 81 -35.21 14.37 -11.14
N GLY A 82 -36.43 13.94 -10.83
CA GLY A 82 -36.75 13.29 -9.56
C GLY A 82 -36.06 11.93 -9.34
N TRP A 83 -35.65 11.25 -10.40
CA TRP A 83 -34.94 9.96 -10.33
C TRP A 83 -33.52 10.10 -9.76
N ARG A 84 -32.99 11.33 -9.68
CA ARG A 84 -31.75 11.64 -8.96
C ARG A 84 -31.72 11.06 -7.56
N TRP A 85 -32.83 11.12 -6.83
CA TRP A 85 -32.91 10.61 -5.45
C TRP A 85 -32.89 9.09 -5.38
N ILE A 86 -33.44 8.41 -6.38
CA ILE A 86 -33.39 6.95 -6.48
C ILE A 86 -31.95 6.49 -6.78
N PHE A 87 -31.29 7.11 -7.76
CA PHE A 87 -29.89 6.79 -8.06
C PHE A 87 -28.95 7.14 -6.91
N LEU A 88 -29.17 8.28 -6.25
CA LEU A 88 -28.42 8.67 -5.06
C LEU A 88 -28.66 7.69 -3.91
N GLY A 89 -29.90 7.27 -3.68
CA GLY A 89 -30.26 6.26 -2.69
C GLY A 89 -29.60 4.92 -2.98
N PHE A 90 -29.59 4.46 -4.23
CA PHE A 90 -28.92 3.23 -4.64
C PHE A 90 -27.40 3.31 -4.45
N CYS A 91 -26.76 4.41 -4.88
CA CYS A 91 -25.33 4.62 -4.67
C CYS A 91 -24.96 4.66 -3.18
N LEU A 92 -25.74 5.39 -2.36
CA LEU A 92 -25.54 5.44 -0.92
C LEU A 92 -25.76 4.08 -0.26
N LEU A 93 -26.77 3.32 -0.70
CA LEU A 93 -27.02 1.97 -0.21
C LEU A 93 -25.87 1.02 -0.56
N MET A 94 -25.34 1.08 -1.77
CA MET A 94 -24.16 0.28 -2.17
C MET A 94 -22.91 0.65 -1.37
N ILE A 95 -22.64 1.94 -1.17
CA ILE A 95 -21.53 2.41 -0.32
C ILE A 95 -21.74 1.95 1.12
N SER A 96 -22.96 2.09 1.63
CA SER A 96 -23.35 1.67 2.98
C SER A 96 -23.16 0.18 3.17
N LEU A 97 -23.69 -0.66 2.28
CA LEU A 97 -23.48 -2.11 2.32
C LEU A 97 -21.99 -2.48 2.25
N SER A 98 -21.21 -1.84 1.39
CA SER A 98 -19.79 -2.14 1.25
C SER A 98 -18.96 -1.76 2.49
N LEU A 99 -19.38 -0.76 3.28
CA LEU A 99 -18.66 -0.30 4.48
C LEU A 99 -19.20 -0.90 5.77
N PHE A 100 -20.51 -0.87 5.95
CA PHE A 100 -21.15 -1.30 7.20
C PHE A 100 -21.28 -2.82 7.30
N LEU A 101 -21.46 -3.55 6.20
CA LEU A 101 -21.63 -5.01 6.28
C LEU A 101 -20.37 -5.71 6.83
N PRO A 102 -19.14 -5.41 6.37
CA PRO A 102 -17.94 -6.02 6.95
C PRO A 102 -17.73 -5.63 8.41
N VAL A 103 -17.96 -4.35 8.76
CA VAL A 103 -17.85 -3.85 10.15
C VAL A 103 -18.88 -4.53 11.05
N TYR A 104 -20.12 -4.68 10.57
CA TYR A 104 -21.18 -5.37 11.29
C TYR A 104 -20.83 -6.85 11.54
N VAL A 105 -20.34 -7.55 10.50
CA VAL A 105 -19.88 -8.94 10.64
C VAL A 105 -18.73 -9.04 11.63
N LEU A 106 -17.74 -8.13 11.56
CA LEU A 106 -16.62 -8.08 12.49
C LEU A 106 -17.08 -7.87 13.94
N LEU A 107 -17.95 -6.88 14.17
CA LEU A 107 -18.52 -6.61 15.50
C LEU A 107 -19.31 -7.82 16.03
N ARG A 108 -20.12 -8.45 15.17
CA ARG A 108 -20.85 -9.67 15.52
C ARG A 108 -19.89 -10.78 15.93
N THR A 109 -18.82 -11.01 15.16
CA THR A 109 -17.84 -12.06 15.48
C THR A 109 -17.07 -11.75 16.75
N SER A 110 -16.67 -10.49 16.96
CA SER A 110 -15.90 -10.05 18.12
C SER A 110 -16.68 -10.13 19.44
N LEU A 111 -18.01 -10.06 19.36
CA LEU A 111 -18.90 -10.18 20.53
C LEU A 111 -19.48 -11.59 20.69
N SER A 112 -19.18 -12.54 19.79
CA SER A 112 -19.73 -13.90 19.85
C SER A 112 -18.78 -14.87 20.54
N LYS A 113 -19.30 -15.79 21.37
CA LYS A 113 -18.50 -16.85 22.01
C LYS A 113 -17.98 -17.88 21.01
N SER A 114 -18.71 -18.12 19.91
CA SER A 114 -18.33 -19.11 18.89
C SER A 114 -18.76 -18.69 17.49
N PHE A 115 -17.86 -18.93 16.52
CA PHE A 115 -18.06 -18.62 15.11
C PHE A 115 -19.25 -19.42 14.56
N GLY A 116 -20.24 -18.73 13.98
CA GLY A 116 -21.38 -19.37 13.30
C GLY A 116 -22.68 -19.50 14.11
N ARG A 117 -22.72 -19.13 15.40
CA ARG A 117 -23.97 -19.08 16.19
C ARG A 117 -24.71 -17.75 16.07
N SER A 118 -26.04 -17.75 16.26
CA SER A 118 -26.92 -16.57 16.29
C SER A 118 -26.48 -15.54 17.35
N LEU A 119 -26.86 -14.27 17.17
CA LEU A 119 -26.71 -13.19 18.17
C LEU A 119 -27.78 -13.33 19.26
N GLU A 120 -27.78 -14.44 19.98
CA GLU A 120 -28.59 -14.61 21.18
C GLU A 120 -27.84 -14.05 22.40
N LEU A 121 -28.56 -13.56 23.42
CA LEU A 121 -27.95 -13.03 24.64
C LEU A 121 -27.02 -14.06 25.32
N SER A 122 -27.25 -15.35 25.11
CA SER A 122 -26.42 -16.46 25.60
C SER A 122 -25.02 -16.51 24.93
N ASN A 123 -24.90 -15.99 23.71
CA ASN A 123 -23.71 -16.05 22.87
C ASN A 123 -22.90 -14.74 22.88
N LEU A 124 -23.41 -13.68 23.51
CA LEU A 124 -22.66 -12.43 23.68
C LEU A 124 -21.55 -12.60 24.74
N THR A 125 -20.34 -12.14 24.42
CA THR A 125 -19.21 -12.14 25.35
C THR A 125 -18.26 -10.96 25.09
N LEU A 126 -17.68 -10.45 26.18
CA LEU A 126 -16.57 -9.49 26.16
C LEU A 126 -15.23 -10.16 26.49
N GLN A 127 -15.23 -11.48 26.66
CA GLN A 127 -14.07 -12.28 27.07
C GLN A 127 -12.87 -12.04 26.14
N TRP A 128 -13.06 -11.98 24.82
CA TRP A 128 -11.97 -11.72 23.86
C TRP A 128 -11.27 -10.37 24.09
N PHE A 129 -12.03 -9.34 24.51
CA PHE A 129 -11.45 -8.04 24.84
C PHE A 129 -10.69 -8.12 26.16
N GLN A 130 -11.24 -8.81 27.16
CA GLN A 130 -10.57 -8.99 28.44
C GLN A 130 -9.27 -9.80 28.28
N GLU A 131 -9.30 -10.91 27.56
CA GLU A 131 -8.13 -11.73 27.24
C GLU A 131 -7.09 -10.92 26.46
N ALA A 132 -7.51 -10.18 25.44
CA ALA A 132 -6.60 -9.39 24.61
C ALA A 132 -5.95 -8.22 25.39
N LEU A 133 -6.69 -7.53 26.25
CA LEU A 133 -6.17 -6.35 26.95
C LEU A 133 -5.41 -6.70 28.24
N PHE A 134 -5.83 -7.74 28.98
CA PHE A 134 -5.33 -7.99 30.33
C PHE A 134 -4.58 -9.31 30.49
N GLU A 135 -4.87 -10.32 29.68
CA GLU A 135 -4.28 -11.66 29.86
C GLU A 135 -3.14 -11.94 28.87
N GLN A 136 -3.15 -11.32 27.69
CA GLN A 136 -2.15 -11.52 26.65
C GLN A 136 -1.22 -10.31 26.48
N PRO A 137 -0.06 -10.28 27.17
CA PRO A 137 0.90 -9.18 27.02
C PRO A 137 1.42 -9.06 25.57
N ILE A 138 1.47 -10.18 24.83
CA ILE A 138 1.87 -10.23 23.42
C ILE A 138 0.97 -9.35 22.54
N PHE A 139 -0.34 -9.27 22.83
CA PHE A 139 -1.28 -8.50 22.02
C PHE A 139 -0.96 -6.99 22.07
N LEU A 140 -0.74 -6.46 23.26
CA LEU A 140 -0.40 -5.05 23.44
C LEU A 140 0.94 -4.71 22.79
N THR A 141 1.97 -5.52 23.04
CA THR A 141 3.30 -5.31 22.44
C THR A 141 3.26 -5.43 20.91
N ALA A 142 2.54 -6.40 20.36
CA ALA A 142 2.39 -6.56 18.91
C ALA A 142 1.64 -5.36 18.28
N THR A 143 0.61 -4.86 18.95
CA THR A 143 -0.15 -3.68 18.51
C THR A 143 0.72 -2.43 18.50
N GLN A 144 1.47 -2.20 19.58
CA GLN A 144 2.41 -1.08 19.68
C GLN A 144 3.52 -1.18 18.62
N ASN A 145 4.16 -2.34 18.48
CA ASN A 145 5.18 -2.56 17.46
C ASN A 145 4.65 -2.30 16.05
N THR A 146 3.43 -2.79 15.75
CA THR A 146 2.81 -2.57 14.44
C THR A 146 2.58 -1.08 14.17
N LEU A 147 2.06 -0.33 15.15
CA LEU A 147 1.85 1.12 15.01
C LEU A 147 3.17 1.87 14.81
N VAL A 148 4.18 1.56 15.64
CA VAL A 148 5.50 2.19 15.56
C VAL A 148 6.17 1.90 14.22
N TYR A 149 6.15 0.64 13.76
CA TYR A 149 6.77 0.25 12.51
C TYR A 149 6.04 0.84 11.30
N ALA A 150 4.71 0.88 11.33
CA ALA A 150 3.90 1.50 10.28
C ALA A 150 4.17 3.01 10.20
N ALA A 151 4.18 3.70 11.34
CA ALA A 151 4.46 5.14 11.40
C ALA A 151 5.88 5.46 10.94
N ALA A 152 6.88 4.70 11.38
CA ALA A 152 8.27 4.85 10.96
C ALA A 152 8.44 4.61 9.45
N ALA A 153 7.86 3.53 8.93
CA ALA A 153 7.95 3.19 7.51
C ALA A 153 7.26 4.23 6.63
N ALA A 154 6.08 4.72 7.02
CA ALA A 154 5.34 5.75 6.32
C ALA A 154 6.10 7.09 6.31
N THR A 155 6.66 7.47 7.46
CA THR A 155 7.46 8.70 7.58
C THR A 155 8.70 8.62 6.69
N LEU A 156 9.45 7.52 6.75
CA LEU A 156 10.64 7.30 5.93
C LEU A 156 10.29 7.32 4.44
N ALA A 157 9.21 6.64 4.04
CA ALA A 157 8.74 6.63 2.67
C ALA A 157 8.36 8.04 2.18
N MET A 158 7.68 8.82 3.00
CA MET A 158 7.28 10.19 2.67
C MET A 158 8.49 11.12 2.54
N VAL A 159 9.46 11.03 3.45
CA VAL A 159 10.69 11.85 3.36
C VAL A 159 11.45 11.53 2.08
N ILE A 160 11.71 10.24 1.79
CA ILE A 160 12.40 9.83 0.56
C ILE A 160 11.61 10.28 -0.68
N ALA A 161 10.29 10.05 -0.68
CA ALA A 161 9.41 10.44 -1.78
C ALA A 161 9.43 11.94 -2.06
N LEU A 162 9.35 12.78 -1.02
CA LEU A 162 9.40 14.23 -1.13
C LEU A 162 10.75 14.69 -1.69
N MET A 163 11.87 14.16 -1.17
CA MET A 163 13.21 14.49 -1.65
C MET A 163 13.39 14.12 -3.13
N VAL A 164 13.02 12.89 -3.51
CA VAL A 164 13.15 12.44 -4.91
C VAL A 164 12.21 13.23 -5.82
N SER A 165 10.97 13.50 -5.39
CA SER A 165 10.01 14.27 -6.18
C SER A 165 10.47 15.71 -6.41
N TYR A 166 11.10 16.31 -5.40
CA TYR A 166 11.72 17.62 -5.51
C TYR A 166 12.86 17.63 -6.54
N LEU A 167 13.81 16.68 -6.45
CA LEU A 167 14.90 16.55 -7.43
C LEU A 167 14.38 16.35 -8.86
N VAL A 168 13.30 15.59 -9.02
CA VAL A 168 12.64 15.40 -10.31
C VAL A 168 11.99 16.69 -10.82
N LYS A 169 11.43 17.54 -9.93
CA LYS A 169 10.82 18.83 -10.28
C LYS A 169 11.88 19.86 -10.68
N THR A 170 12.97 19.98 -9.92
CA THR A 170 14.01 21.00 -10.15
C THR A 170 14.96 20.63 -11.29
N LYS A 171 14.98 19.37 -11.72
CA LYS A 171 15.83 18.85 -12.80
C LYS A 171 17.32 19.25 -12.70
N PRO A 172 17.96 19.19 -11.51
CA PRO A 172 19.33 19.69 -11.35
C PRO A 172 20.37 18.75 -11.98
N VAL A 173 20.00 17.50 -12.30
CA VAL A 173 20.89 16.46 -12.85
C VAL A 173 20.24 15.77 -14.05
N GLY A 174 21.01 15.41 -15.08
CA GLY A 174 20.53 14.63 -16.24
C GLY A 174 19.90 13.27 -15.86
N LEU A 175 20.11 12.82 -14.63
CA LEU A 175 19.56 11.60 -14.03
C LEU A 175 18.12 11.73 -13.52
N TYR A 176 17.47 12.90 -13.62
CA TYR A 176 16.11 13.14 -13.09
C TYR A 176 15.06 12.14 -13.61
N ARG A 177 15.20 11.68 -14.86
CA ARG A 177 14.28 10.67 -15.45
C ARG A 177 14.44 9.30 -14.79
N PHE A 178 15.66 8.93 -14.42
CA PHE A 178 15.94 7.68 -13.70
C PHE A 178 15.50 7.78 -12.24
N LEU A 179 15.79 8.91 -11.57
CA LEU A 179 15.32 9.19 -10.20
C LEU A 179 13.78 9.19 -10.11
N GLY A 180 13.07 9.64 -11.14
CA GLY A 180 11.61 9.56 -11.17
C GLY A 180 11.06 8.15 -11.44
N PHE A 181 11.88 7.23 -11.95
CA PHE A 181 11.50 5.86 -12.24
C PHE A 181 11.78 4.91 -11.06
N MET A 182 12.89 5.10 -10.32
CA MET A 182 13.26 4.21 -9.21
C MET A 182 12.17 4.05 -8.14
N PRO A 183 11.53 5.11 -7.62
CA PRO A 183 10.45 4.98 -6.63
C PRO A 183 9.24 4.19 -7.15
N MET A 184 9.08 4.06 -8.46
CA MET A 184 7.96 3.36 -9.10
C MET A 184 8.25 1.88 -9.37
N LEU A 185 9.51 1.43 -9.25
CA LEU A 185 9.88 0.03 -9.45
C LEU A 185 9.06 -0.97 -8.61
N PRO A 186 8.81 -0.70 -7.30
CA PRO A 186 8.04 -1.63 -6.46
C PRO A 186 6.61 -1.90 -6.93
N VAL A 187 6.03 -1.06 -7.81
CA VAL A 187 4.68 -1.28 -8.38
C VAL A 187 4.61 -2.57 -9.21
N VAL A 188 5.72 -2.93 -9.85
CA VAL A 188 5.82 -4.11 -10.72
C VAL A 188 6.01 -5.39 -9.89
N ILE A 189 6.55 -5.26 -8.69
CA ILE A 189 6.99 -6.37 -7.86
C ILE A 189 5.84 -6.77 -6.89
N PRO A 190 5.41 -8.04 -6.91
CA PRO A 190 4.45 -8.55 -5.93
C PRO A 190 4.93 -8.36 -4.49
N GLY A 191 3.99 -8.17 -3.56
CA GLY A 191 4.34 -7.91 -2.16
C GLY A 191 5.15 -9.04 -1.51
N ILE A 192 4.79 -10.28 -1.82
CA ILE A 192 5.52 -11.47 -1.33
C ILE A 192 6.97 -11.52 -1.84
N VAL A 193 7.21 -11.06 -3.07
CA VAL A 193 8.57 -11.03 -3.65
C VAL A 193 9.41 -9.94 -2.99
N ILE A 194 8.82 -8.79 -2.67
CA ILE A 194 9.51 -7.76 -1.87
C ILE A 194 9.90 -8.35 -0.51
N ALA A 195 9.00 -9.09 0.15
CA ALA A 195 9.29 -9.73 1.42
C ALA A 195 10.44 -10.74 1.32
N VAL A 196 10.42 -11.64 0.32
CA VAL A 196 11.49 -12.62 0.07
C VAL A 196 12.81 -11.92 -0.25
N GLY A 197 12.79 -10.89 -1.08
CA GLY A 197 13.98 -10.14 -1.48
C GLY A 197 14.64 -9.44 -0.29
N VAL A 198 13.86 -8.76 0.54
CA VAL A 198 14.36 -8.10 1.76
C VAL A 198 14.84 -9.14 2.77
N PHE A 199 14.11 -10.23 2.96
CA PHE A 199 14.54 -11.34 3.81
C PHE A 199 15.88 -11.92 3.34
N SER A 200 16.01 -12.24 2.06
CA SER A 200 17.23 -12.78 1.49
C SER A 200 18.40 -11.80 1.55
N ALA A 201 18.15 -10.50 1.39
CA ALA A 201 19.19 -9.47 1.41
C ALA A 201 19.76 -9.20 2.81
N TYR A 202 18.93 -9.29 3.86
CA TYR A 202 19.31 -8.90 5.23
C TYR A 202 19.34 -10.06 6.22
N SER A 203 19.29 -11.31 5.74
CA SER A 203 19.45 -12.53 6.56
C SER A 203 20.89 -12.97 6.72
N ARG A 204 21.83 -12.45 5.90
CA ARG A 204 23.25 -12.81 5.91
C ARG A 204 24.13 -11.54 6.00
N PRO A 205 25.38 -11.64 6.49
CA PRO A 205 26.32 -10.51 6.52
C PRO A 205 26.51 -9.85 5.14
N PRO A 206 26.90 -8.55 5.06
CA PRO A 206 27.47 -7.72 6.13
C PRO A 206 26.46 -6.97 7.01
N LEU A 207 25.21 -6.80 6.56
CA LEU A 207 24.17 -6.11 7.33
C LEU A 207 23.02 -7.08 7.64
N VAL A 208 22.98 -7.58 8.87
CA VAL A 208 21.94 -8.52 9.32
C VAL A 208 20.84 -7.73 10.05
N LEU A 209 19.68 -7.59 9.41
CA LEU A 209 18.48 -6.97 10.02
C LEU A 209 17.43 -8.02 10.42
N TYR A 210 17.67 -9.29 10.10
CA TYR A 210 16.81 -10.39 10.47
C TYR A 210 16.60 -10.47 12.00
N GLY A 211 15.36 -10.75 12.42
CA GLY A 211 14.98 -10.75 13.83
C GLY A 211 14.70 -9.38 14.45
N SER A 212 14.83 -8.28 13.69
CA SER A 212 14.55 -6.91 14.16
C SER A 212 13.36 -6.26 13.45
N GLY A 213 12.74 -5.25 14.05
CA GLY A 213 11.69 -4.45 13.41
C GLY A 213 12.20 -3.63 12.20
N ALA A 214 13.51 -3.41 12.07
CA ALA A 214 14.11 -2.63 10.99
C ALA A 214 13.87 -3.27 9.61
N ILE A 215 13.86 -4.61 9.53
CA ILE A 215 13.57 -5.31 8.27
C ILE A 215 12.14 -5.06 7.79
N LEU A 216 11.18 -4.97 8.73
CA LEU A 216 9.79 -4.66 8.42
C LEU A 216 9.64 -3.20 7.96
N ILE A 217 10.29 -2.28 8.67
CA ILE A 217 10.29 -0.86 8.30
C ILE A 217 10.84 -0.69 6.88
N ALA A 218 11.99 -1.30 6.57
CA ALA A 218 12.58 -1.26 5.24
C ALA A 218 11.65 -1.87 4.17
N ALA A 219 11.08 -3.04 4.42
CA ALA A 219 10.17 -3.70 3.49
C ALA A 219 8.92 -2.86 3.19
N PHE A 220 8.30 -2.30 4.23
CA PHE A 220 7.11 -1.45 4.07
C PHE A 220 7.44 -0.11 3.42
N THR A 221 8.58 0.50 3.73
CA THR A 221 9.03 1.71 3.03
C THR A 221 9.19 1.44 1.54
N ILE A 222 9.87 0.36 1.13
CA ILE A 222 10.03 -0.02 -0.29
C ILE A 222 8.65 -0.28 -0.93
N ARG A 223 7.78 -1.02 -0.24
CA ARG A 223 6.44 -1.37 -0.72
C ARG A 223 5.57 -0.16 -1.00
N PHE A 224 5.60 0.86 -0.13
CA PHE A 224 4.72 2.02 -0.20
C PHE A 224 5.37 3.26 -0.83
N LEU A 225 6.67 3.23 -1.13
CA LEU A 225 7.39 4.30 -1.81
C LEU A 225 6.72 4.82 -3.09
N PRO A 226 6.16 3.98 -3.99
CA PRO A 226 5.51 4.49 -5.21
C PRO A 226 4.29 5.36 -4.93
N PHE A 227 3.52 5.02 -3.89
CA PHE A 227 2.33 5.76 -3.48
C PHE A 227 2.72 7.10 -2.87
N ALA A 228 3.69 7.09 -1.95
CA ALA A 228 4.25 8.32 -1.38
C ALA A 228 4.79 9.24 -2.47
N PHE A 229 5.59 8.70 -3.41
CA PHE A 229 6.18 9.48 -4.51
C PHE A 229 5.13 10.08 -5.45
N SER A 230 4.08 9.31 -5.80
CA SER A 230 2.98 9.82 -6.63
C SER A 230 2.27 11.00 -5.97
N ASN A 231 1.88 10.83 -4.70
CA ASN A 231 1.21 11.88 -3.92
C ASN A 231 2.09 13.13 -3.79
N SER A 232 3.36 12.97 -3.40
CA SER A 232 4.31 14.08 -3.27
C SER A 232 4.50 14.83 -4.60
N ARG A 233 4.58 14.12 -5.72
CA ARG A 233 4.71 14.72 -7.05
C ARG A 233 3.47 15.50 -7.46
N ASP A 234 2.28 15.01 -7.13
CA ASP A 234 1.03 15.68 -7.48
C ASP A 234 0.84 16.96 -6.63
N VAL A 235 1.15 16.90 -5.33
CA VAL A 235 1.18 18.08 -4.45
C VAL A 235 2.21 19.12 -4.91
N LEU A 236 3.43 18.70 -5.25
CA LEU A 236 4.45 19.64 -5.74
C LEU A 236 4.11 20.25 -7.10
N ARG A 237 3.27 19.59 -7.91
CA ARG A 237 2.75 20.10 -9.18
C ARG A 237 1.58 21.07 -9.00
N SER A 238 0.81 20.96 -7.91
CA SER A 238 -0.28 21.90 -7.64
C SER A 238 0.18 23.26 -7.11
N VAL A 239 1.42 23.37 -6.63
CA VAL A 239 2.01 24.66 -6.21
C VAL A 239 2.38 25.51 -7.43
N ASN A 240 1.87 26.75 -7.51
CA ASN A 240 2.16 27.69 -8.60
C ASN A 240 3.69 27.95 -8.71
N PRO A 241 4.31 27.72 -9.89
CA PRO A 241 5.73 28.03 -10.13
C PRO A 241 6.15 29.46 -9.78
N GLU A 242 5.24 30.43 -9.90
CA GLU A 242 5.52 31.85 -9.60
C GLU A 242 5.83 32.09 -8.12
N LEU A 243 5.28 31.28 -7.21
CA LEU A 243 5.58 31.38 -5.79
C LEU A 243 7.02 30.95 -5.46
N ASP A 244 7.54 29.95 -6.20
CA ASP A 244 8.93 29.48 -6.07
C ASP A 244 9.89 30.57 -6.61
N LEU A 245 9.53 31.22 -7.72
CA LEU A 245 10.30 32.35 -8.27
C LEU A 245 10.30 33.59 -7.35
N ALA A 246 9.13 33.95 -6.79
CA ALA A 246 9.01 35.07 -5.87
C ALA A 246 9.82 34.84 -4.57
N ALA A 247 9.79 33.61 -4.04
CA ALA A 247 10.58 33.26 -2.86
C ALA A 247 12.10 33.35 -3.12
N ARG A 248 12.55 32.91 -4.31
CA ARG A 248 13.96 33.04 -4.71
C ARG A 248 14.39 34.49 -4.91
N ASN A 249 13.54 35.34 -5.47
CA ASN A 249 13.79 36.78 -5.61
C ASN A 249 13.90 37.49 -4.25
N LEU A 250 13.23 36.96 -3.22
CA LEU A 250 13.31 37.44 -1.83
C LEU A 250 14.51 36.84 -1.06
N GLY A 251 15.40 36.10 -1.71
CA GLY A 251 16.61 35.55 -1.10
C GLY A 251 16.38 34.26 -0.28
N ALA A 252 15.20 33.64 -0.35
CA ALA A 252 14.95 32.38 0.35
C ALA A 252 15.78 31.24 -0.26
N THR A 253 16.40 30.43 0.60
CA THR A 253 17.06 29.20 0.17
C THR A 253 16.03 28.18 -0.31
N GLN A 254 16.46 27.26 -1.18
CA GLN A 254 15.59 26.22 -1.74
C GLN A 254 14.84 25.39 -0.67
N LEU A 255 15.46 25.16 0.49
CA LEU A 255 14.84 24.46 1.62
C LEU A 255 13.79 25.31 2.35
N GLU A 256 14.03 26.61 2.53
CA GLU A 256 13.09 27.53 3.16
C GLU A 256 11.83 27.76 2.32
N THR A 257 11.98 27.83 0.99
CA THR A 257 10.84 27.91 0.06
C THR A 257 9.93 26.68 0.19
N ILE A 258 10.51 25.49 0.35
CA ILE A 258 9.77 24.23 0.51
C ILE A 258 9.03 24.20 1.84
N GLN A 259 9.72 24.50 2.95
CA GLN A 259 9.08 24.52 4.27
C GLN A 259 7.92 25.53 4.30
N LYS A 260 8.11 26.75 3.78
CA LYS A 260 7.04 27.75 3.73
C LYS A 260 5.91 27.43 2.76
N SER A 261 6.19 26.70 1.67
CA SER A 261 5.18 26.35 0.66
C SER A 261 4.37 25.10 1.00
N LEU A 262 4.93 24.14 1.74
CA LEU A 262 4.26 22.87 2.09
C LEU A 262 3.47 22.95 3.40
N PHE A 263 3.86 23.82 4.32
CA PHE A 263 3.24 23.95 5.66
C PHE A 263 2.30 25.17 5.80
N ARG A 264 1.76 25.68 4.69
CA ARG A 264 0.76 26.75 4.64
C ARG A 264 -0.53 26.22 4.04
#